data_AF-A0A7C9E5J2-F1
#
_entry.id   AF-A0A7C9E5J2-F1
#
_cell.length_a   1.000
_cell.length_b   1.000
_cell.length_c   1.000
_cell.angle_alpha   90.00
_cell.angle_beta   90.00
_cell.angle_gamma   90.00
#
_symmetry.space_group_name_H-M   'P 1'
#
loop_
_entity.id
_entity.type
_entity.pdbx_description
1 polymer ?
#
loop_
_entity_poly.entity_id
_entity_poly.type
_entity_poly.pdbx_seq_one_letter_code
_entity_poly.pdbx_strand_id
1 'polypeptide(L)'
;ILVAVFHTQREREREREREMEVKKIKLGSQGLEVSAQGLGCMGMSQSYGVPKPEDEMIELIHHAIDSGITHLDTSDVYGPHTNEILIGKVIIIFYIKTMTYIGVSYFN
;
A
#
# COMPACT_ATOMS: atom_id res chain seq x y z
N ILE A 1 -37.57 9.23 -14.15
CA ILE A 1 -36.32 9.11 -14.96
C ILE A 1 -35.09 9.54 -14.15
N LEU A 2 -35.02 10.78 -13.66
CA LEU A 2 -33.86 11.28 -12.90
C LEU A 2 -33.48 10.43 -11.67
N VAL A 3 -34.45 10.04 -10.84
CA VAL A 3 -34.22 9.20 -9.64
C VAL A 3 -33.67 7.81 -9.99
N ALA A 4 -34.15 7.21 -11.07
CA ALA A 4 -33.66 5.91 -11.54
C ALA A 4 -32.23 6.03 -12.07
N VAL A 5 -31.89 7.12 -12.79
CA VAL A 5 -30.53 7.39 -13.23
C VAL A 5 -29.59 7.55 -12.04
N PHE A 6 -29.96 8.31 -11.00
CA PHE A 6 -29.15 8.45 -9.79
C PHE A 6 -28.93 7.12 -9.06
N HIS A 7 -29.97 6.31 -8.90
CA HIS A 7 -29.84 4.97 -8.31
C HIS A 7 -28.89 4.08 -9.11
N THR A 8 -29.02 4.07 -10.45
CA THR A 8 -28.16 3.27 -11.32
C THR A 8 -26.70 3.73 -11.28
N GLN A 9 -26.43 5.04 -11.18
CA GLN A 9 -25.06 5.54 -11.04
C GLN A 9 -24.43 5.10 -9.72
N ARG A 10 -25.19 5.21 -8.62
CA ARG A 10 -24.70 4.83 -7.29
C ARG A 10 -24.41 3.33 -7.16
N GLU A 11 -25.21 2.46 -7.78
CA GLU A 11 -24.92 1.02 -7.79
C GLU A 11 -23.67 0.69 -8.62
N ARG A 12 -23.45 1.38 -9.75
CA ARG A 12 -22.24 1.21 -10.57
C ARG A 12 -20.97 1.69 -9.86
N GLU A 13 -21.06 2.77 -9.10
CA GLU A 13 -19.95 3.26 -8.27
C GLU A 13 -19.58 2.24 -7.19
N ARG A 14 -20.57 1.65 -6.50
CA ARG A 14 -20.35 0.57 -5.51
C ARG A 14 -19.76 -0.70 -6.12
N GLU A 15 -20.21 -1.09 -7.31
CA GLU A 15 -19.63 -2.23 -8.03
C GLU A 15 -18.19 -1.96 -8.42
N ARG A 16 -17.87 -0.75 -8.91
CA ARG A 16 -16.49 -0.33 -9.15
C ARG A 16 -15.63 -0.31 -7.91
N GLU A 17 -16.16 0.19 -6.78
CA GLU A 17 -15.46 0.18 -5.50
C GLU A 17 -15.15 -1.26 -5.05
N ARG A 18 -16.09 -2.20 -5.24
CA ARG A 18 -15.86 -3.63 -4.98
C ARG A 18 -14.88 -4.28 -5.96
N GLU A 19 -14.87 -3.86 -7.21
CA GLU A 19 -13.87 -4.33 -8.21
C GLU A 19 -12.47 -3.78 -7.92
N MET A 20 -12.37 -2.59 -7.31
CA MET A 20 -11.11 -2.00 -6.85
C MET A 20 -10.62 -2.57 -5.51
N GLU A 21 -11.45 -3.32 -4.78
CA GLU A 21 -11.05 -3.97 -3.54
C GLU A 21 -10.02 -5.08 -3.82
N VAL A 22 -8.85 -4.96 -3.22
CA VAL A 22 -7.75 -5.90 -3.44
C VAL A 22 -8.11 -7.27 -2.86
N LYS A 23 -8.11 -8.28 -3.74
CA LYS A 23 -8.35 -9.67 -3.37
C LYS A 23 -7.41 -10.14 -2.26
N LYS A 24 -7.92 -10.88 -1.28
CA LYS A 24 -7.13 -11.54 -0.24
C LYS A 24 -6.74 -12.97 -0.61
N ILE A 25 -5.56 -13.40 -0.17
CA ILE A 25 -4.97 -14.73 -0.37
C ILE A 25 -4.40 -15.26 0.94
N LYS A 26 -4.28 -16.58 1.07
CA LYS A 26 -3.61 -17.20 2.22
C LYS A 26 -2.10 -17.15 2.04
N LEU A 27 -1.38 -16.63 3.04
CA LEU A 27 0.07 -16.62 3.12
C LEU A 27 0.55 -17.81 3.95
N GLY A 28 1.19 -18.76 3.29
CA GLY A 28 1.67 -20.00 3.91
C GLY A 28 0.53 -20.93 4.36
N SER A 29 0.87 -21.92 5.19
CA SER A 29 -0.07 -22.96 5.66
C SER A 29 -0.73 -22.63 7.01
N GLN A 30 -0.33 -21.54 7.66
CA GLN A 30 -0.77 -21.18 9.01
C GLN A 30 -2.08 -20.35 9.04
N GLY A 31 -2.72 -20.16 7.89
CA GLY A 31 -4.03 -19.51 7.80
C GLY A 31 -4.01 -17.98 7.89
N LEU A 32 -2.83 -17.35 7.77
CA LEU A 32 -2.72 -15.90 7.63
C LEU A 32 -3.31 -15.47 6.28
N GLU A 33 -4.22 -14.50 6.27
CA GLU A 33 -4.77 -13.92 5.03
C GLU A 33 -4.18 -12.53 4.79
N VAL A 34 -3.72 -12.29 3.58
CA VAL A 34 -3.03 -11.07 3.14
C VAL A 34 -3.61 -10.60 1.82
N SER A 35 -3.42 -9.33 1.47
CA SER A 35 -3.75 -8.82 0.14
C SER A 35 -2.87 -9.49 -0.92
N ALA A 36 -3.44 -9.83 -2.07
CA ALA A 36 -2.70 -10.40 -3.20
C ALA A 36 -1.68 -9.41 -3.80
N GLN A 37 -1.90 -8.12 -3.54
CA GLN A 37 -1.02 -7.02 -3.94
C GLN A 37 -0.44 -6.35 -2.69
N GLY A 38 0.81 -5.89 -2.80
CA GLY A 38 1.50 -5.07 -1.80
C GLY A 38 1.98 -3.76 -2.43
N LEU A 39 2.27 -2.76 -1.61
CA LEU A 39 2.86 -1.49 -2.06
C LEU A 39 4.38 -1.52 -1.81
N GLY A 40 5.17 -1.43 -2.88
CA GLY A 40 6.62 -1.26 -2.79
C GLY A 40 6.98 0.21 -2.56
N CYS A 41 7.68 0.49 -1.47
CA CYS A 41 8.05 1.85 -1.07
C CYS A 41 9.37 2.34 -1.69
N MET A 42 10.00 1.58 -2.60
CA MET A 42 11.27 1.96 -3.24
C MET A 42 11.20 3.30 -4.00
N GLY A 43 10.07 3.57 -4.63
CA GLY A 43 9.85 4.80 -5.40
C GLY A 43 9.70 6.07 -4.57
N MET A 44 9.55 5.92 -3.25
CA MET A 44 9.36 7.01 -2.32
C MET A 44 10.67 7.71 -1.96
N SER A 45 11.83 7.07 -2.19
CA SER A 45 13.11 7.63 -1.77
C SER A 45 14.17 7.74 -2.86
N GLN A 46 14.31 6.80 -3.80
CA GLN A 46 15.45 6.86 -4.75
C GLN A 46 15.29 6.25 -6.15
N SER A 47 14.42 5.27 -6.41
CA SER A 47 14.62 4.42 -7.61
C SER A 47 13.88 4.81 -8.89
N TYR A 48 12.90 5.72 -8.85
CA TYR A 48 12.07 6.05 -10.03
C TYR A 48 12.12 7.52 -10.44
N GLY A 49 13.20 8.23 -10.09
CA GLY A 49 13.40 9.65 -10.41
C GLY A 49 13.43 10.53 -9.15
N VAL A 50 13.17 11.83 -9.33
CA VAL A 50 13.07 12.76 -8.20
C VAL A 50 11.90 12.31 -7.30
N PRO A 51 12.13 12.07 -6.00
CA PRO A 51 11.07 11.73 -5.07
C PRO A 51 9.95 12.77 -5.15
N LYS A 52 8.72 12.28 -5.09
CA LYS A 52 7.54 13.16 -5.00
C LYS A 52 7.56 13.93 -3.67
N PRO A 53 6.76 15.00 -3.53
CA PRO A 53 6.53 15.62 -2.23
C PRO A 53 6.07 14.59 -1.19
N GLU A 54 6.46 14.80 0.07
CA GLU A 54 6.13 13.88 1.19
C GLU A 54 4.62 13.63 1.31
N ASP A 55 3.82 14.68 1.18
CA ASP A 55 2.35 14.61 1.28
C ASP A 55 1.73 13.71 0.20
N GLU A 56 2.22 13.75 -1.04
CA GLU A 56 1.75 12.87 -2.12
C GLU A 56 2.04 11.40 -1.83
N MET A 57 3.16 11.10 -1.16
CA MET A 57 3.50 9.73 -0.77
C MET A 57 2.64 9.24 0.38
N ILE A 58 2.33 10.11 1.34
CA ILE A 58 1.40 9.81 2.44
C ILE A 58 0.01 9.50 1.86
N GLU A 59 -0.48 10.32 0.94
CA GLU A 59 -1.76 10.08 0.24
C GLU A 59 -1.77 8.75 -0.53
N LEU A 60 -0.66 8.41 -1.21
CA LEU A 60 -0.52 7.14 -1.90
C LEU A 60 -0.62 5.95 -0.93
N ILE A 61 0.03 6.04 0.23
CA ILE A 61 -0.04 4.98 1.25
C ILE A 61 -1.46 4.85 1.79
N HIS A 62 -2.15 5.96 2.07
CA HIS A 62 -3.56 5.93 2.48
C HIS A 62 -4.45 5.29 1.42
N HIS A 63 -4.28 5.66 0.16
CA HIS A 63 -5.04 5.05 -0.94
C HIS A 63 -4.81 3.53 -1.06
N ALA A 64 -3.57 3.09 -0.87
CA ALA A 64 -3.23 1.66 -0.86
C ALA A 64 -3.97 0.93 0.29
N ILE A 65 -3.97 1.50 1.49
CA ILE A 65 -4.67 0.93 2.65
C ILE A 65 -6.18 0.87 2.41
N ASP A 66 -6.77 1.98 1.92
CA ASP A 66 -8.21 2.10 1.68
C ASP A 66 -8.70 1.16 0.57
N SER A 67 -7.84 0.80 -0.38
CA SER A 67 -8.12 -0.23 -1.40
C SER A 67 -7.95 -1.67 -0.89
N GLY A 68 -7.52 -1.87 0.36
CA GLY A 68 -7.41 -3.17 1.00
C GLY A 68 -6.01 -3.79 0.95
N ILE A 69 -4.97 -3.02 0.60
CA ILE A 69 -3.57 -3.47 0.75
C ILE A 69 -3.22 -3.58 2.23
N THR A 70 -2.60 -4.70 2.59
CA THR A 70 -2.29 -5.05 3.99
C THR A 70 -0.79 -5.13 4.28
N HIS A 71 0.06 -5.02 3.25
CA HIS A 71 1.51 -5.15 3.36
C HIS A 71 2.21 -4.07 2.55
N LEU A 72 3.16 -3.40 3.21
CA LEU A 72 4.10 -2.45 2.63
C LEU A 72 5.48 -3.11 2.58
N ASP A 73 6.13 -3.05 1.42
CA ASP A 73 7.47 -3.56 1.17
C ASP A 73 8.48 -2.41 1.20
N THR A 74 9.49 -2.53 2.07
CA THR A 74 10.53 -1.51 2.26
C THR A 74 11.88 -2.14 2.62
N SER A 75 12.96 -1.36 2.48
CA SER A 75 14.32 -1.73 2.85
C SER A 75 15.10 -0.51 3.35
N ASP A 76 16.04 -0.77 4.24
CA ASP A 76 17.14 0.07 4.71
C ASP A 76 17.99 0.69 3.56
N VAL A 77 18.05 0.03 2.40
CA VAL A 77 18.74 0.55 1.20
C VAL A 77 17.92 1.65 0.51
N TYR A 78 16.62 1.74 0.76
CA TYR A 78 15.73 2.71 0.11
C TYR A 78 15.87 4.09 0.76
N GLY A 79 16.98 4.78 0.47
CA GLY A 79 17.34 6.06 1.05
C GLY A 79 17.94 5.87 2.44
N PRO A 80 19.17 6.34 2.72
CA PRO A 80 19.74 6.22 4.05
C PRO A 80 18.84 6.93 5.07
N HIS A 81 18.12 6.15 5.87
CA HIS A 81 17.25 6.56 6.99
C HIS A 81 15.96 7.34 6.69
N THR A 82 15.62 7.69 5.44
CA THR A 82 14.46 8.57 5.16
C THR A 82 13.15 7.84 4.91
N ASN A 83 13.17 6.67 4.25
CA ASN A 83 11.94 5.96 3.89
C ASN A 83 11.28 5.29 5.10
N GLU A 84 12.07 4.77 6.04
CA GLU A 84 11.55 4.22 7.29
C GLU A 84 10.93 5.29 8.20
N ILE A 85 11.46 6.52 8.20
CA ILE A 85 10.86 7.65 8.93
C ILE A 85 9.50 8.02 8.32
N LEU A 86 9.42 8.11 6.99
CA LEU A 86 8.16 8.40 6.29
C LEU A 86 7.10 7.33 6.58
N ILE A 87 7.47 6.07 6.43
CA ILE A 87 6.59 4.92 6.74
C ILE A 87 6.18 4.93 8.22
N GLY A 88 7.11 5.24 9.13
CA GLY A 88 6.83 5.36 10.56
C GLY A 88 5.81 6.43 10.91
N LYS A 89 5.75 7.55 10.17
CA LYS A 89 4.71 8.59 10.35
C LYS A 89 3.32 8.08 9.96
N VAL A 90 3.22 7.16 9.00
CA VAL A 90 1.93 6.68 8.46
C VAL A 90 1.39 5.46 9.22
N ILE A 91 2.27 4.61 9.75
CA ILE A 91 1.88 3.34 10.41
C ILE A 91 1.25 3.52 11.79
N ILE A 92 1.51 4.62 12.49
CA ILE A 92 1.01 4.84 13.87
C ILE A 92 -0.53 4.74 13.97
N ILE A 93 -1.25 4.83 12.84
CA ILE A 93 -2.71 4.86 12.78
C ILE A 93 -3.33 3.52 12.32
N PHE A 94 -2.55 2.58 11.75
CA PHE A 94 -3.09 1.35 11.15
C PHE A 94 -2.33 0.07 11.57
N TYR A 95 -3.05 -1.02 11.85
CA TYR A 95 -2.48 -2.37 12.03
C TYR A 95 -2.01 -2.93 10.67
N ILE A 96 -0.94 -2.35 10.12
CA ILE A 96 -0.31 -2.79 8.88
C ILE A 96 0.84 -3.74 9.22
N LYS A 97 0.91 -4.85 8.50
CA LYS A 97 2.00 -5.81 8.62
C LYS A 97 3.13 -5.35 7.70
N THR A 98 4.13 -4.65 8.23
CA THR A 98 5.33 -4.29 7.46
C THR A 98 6.17 -5.52 7.22
N MET A 99 6.55 -5.76 5.97
CA MET A 99 7.60 -6.72 5.63
C MET A 99 8.84 -5.92 5.28
N THR A 100 9.76 -5.83 6.23
CA THR A 100 11.11 -5.31 6.00
C THR A 100 11.99 -6.50 5.62
N TYR A 101 12.57 -6.49 4.43
CA TYR A 101 13.67 -7.40 4.12
C TYR A 101 14.94 -6.86 4.81
N ILE A 102 15.30 -7.38 5.99
CA ILE A 102 16.67 -7.24 6.52
C ILE A 102 17.53 -8.21 5.72
N GLY A 103 18.00 -7.76 4.57
CA GLY A 103 18.60 -8.62 3.55
C GLY A 103 19.78 -7.95 2.85
N VAL A 104 20.79 -7.55 3.61
CA VAL A 104 22.15 -7.36 3.07
C VAL A 104 23.08 -8.38 3.74
N SER A 105 23.14 -9.58 3.16
CA SER A 105 24.39 -10.34 3.21
C SER A 105 25.44 -9.51 2.47
N TYR A 106 26.44 -9.04 3.21
CA TYR A 106 27.73 -8.67 2.62
C TYR A 106 28.23 -9.91 1.85
N PHE A 107 28.15 -9.89 0.52
CA PHE A 107 29.05 -10.70 -0.28
C PHE A 107 30.43 -10.06 -0.16
N ASN A 108 31.29 -10.69 0.64
CA ASN A 108 32.75 -10.67 0.46
C ASN A 108 33.16 -12.09 0.08
#